data_AF-T0YNI0-F1
#
_entry.id   AF-T0YNI0-F1
#
_cell.length_a   1.000
_cell.length_b   1.000
_cell.length_c   1.000
_cell.angle_alpha   90.00
_cell.angle_beta   90.00
_cell.angle_gamma   90.00
#
_symmetry.space_group_name_H-M   'P 1'
#
loop_
_entity.id
_entity.type
_entity.pdbx_description
1 polymer ?
#
loop_
_entity_poly.entity_id
_entity_poly.type
_entity_poly.pdbx_seq_one_letter_code
_entity_poly.pdbx_strand_id
1 'polypeptide(L)'
;LIRNENLNRSVEELELSVRGYNCLKNAGIQTIGELVQKTEAEMLKTKNFGRKSLNEIKEMLAQMGLSLGMRIDESGNPVPGPTSILPAAVLSSIGHREEDDDEDDEDFDAELLAPHEETENF
;
A
#
# COMPACT_ATOMS: atom_id res chain seq x y z
N LEU A 1 -1.99 13.29 18.06
CA LEU A 1 -2.61 13.54 16.75
C LEU A 1 -2.14 12.45 15.79
N ILE A 2 -3.05 11.81 15.07
CA ILE A 2 -2.68 10.85 14.02
C ILE A 2 -2.17 11.65 12.82
N ARG A 3 -0.90 11.44 12.43
CA ARG A 3 -0.26 12.22 11.35
C ARG A 3 -0.56 11.67 9.96
N ASN A 4 -0.75 10.35 9.84
CA ASN A 4 -1.10 9.73 8.58
C ASN A 4 -2.61 9.89 8.35
N GLU A 5 -2.98 10.71 7.36
CA GLU A 5 -4.37 11.03 7.03
C GLU A 5 -5.21 9.79 6.74
N ASN A 6 -4.61 8.76 6.15
CA ASN A 6 -5.33 7.54 5.77
C ASN A 6 -5.82 6.76 6.99
N LEU A 7 -5.14 6.83 8.13
CA LEU A 7 -5.54 6.06 9.32
C LEU A 7 -6.89 6.51 9.91
N ASN A 8 -7.27 7.78 9.70
CA ASN A 8 -8.57 8.30 10.17
C ASN A 8 -9.71 8.03 9.18
N ARG A 9 -9.40 7.54 7.97
CA ARG A 9 -10.41 7.26 6.94
C ARG A 9 -11.23 6.03 7.31
N SER A 10 -12.48 6.01 6.85
CA SER A 10 -13.38 4.89 7.06
C SER A 10 -12.95 3.71 6.20
N VAL A 11 -13.11 2.48 6.71
CA VAL A 11 -12.95 1.26 5.90
C VAL A 11 -14.01 1.16 4.79
N GLU A 12 -15.08 1.97 4.85
CA GLU A 12 -16.08 2.11 3.79
C GLU A 12 -15.54 2.77 2.52
N GLU A 13 -14.48 3.57 2.65
CA GLU A 13 -13.80 4.20 1.52
C GLU A 13 -12.85 3.24 0.80
N LEU A 14 -12.56 2.07 1.40
CA LEU A 14 -11.84 1.01 0.73
C LEU A 14 -12.79 0.33 -0.25
N GLU A 15 -12.42 0.26 -1.53
CA GLU A 15 -13.17 -0.42 -2.60
C GLU A 15 -13.08 -1.96 -2.47
N LEU A 16 -13.44 -2.48 -1.30
CA LEU A 16 -13.46 -3.90 -1.00
C LEU A 16 -14.71 -4.56 -1.56
N SER A 17 -14.64 -5.88 -1.78
CA SER A 17 -15.84 -6.65 -2.04
C SER A 17 -16.85 -6.50 -0.89
N VAL A 18 -18.15 -6.64 -1.19
CA VAL A 18 -19.22 -6.65 -0.18
C VAL A 18 -18.91 -7.64 0.96
N ARG A 19 -18.23 -8.74 0.65
CA ARG A 19 -17.78 -9.72 1.65
C ARG A 19 -16.67 -9.16 2.55
N GLY A 20 -15.64 -8.53 1.97
CA GLY A 20 -14.56 -7.89 2.73
C GLY A 20 -15.10 -6.83 3.69
N TYR A 21 -15.94 -5.91 3.18
CA TYR A 21 -16.57 -4.88 4.01
C TYR A 21 -17.40 -5.47 5.17
N ASN A 22 -18.28 -6.43 4.89
CA ASN A 22 -19.10 -7.05 5.93
C ASN A 22 -18.26 -7.80 6.97
N CYS A 23 -17.11 -8.36 6.58
CA CYS A 23 -16.20 -8.99 7.53
C CYS A 23 -15.56 -7.96 8.49
N LEU A 24 -15.12 -6.82 7.97
CA LEU A 24 -14.57 -5.73 8.78
C LEU A 24 -15.62 -5.18 9.75
N LYS A 25 -16.83 -4.93 9.25
CA LYS A 25 -17.97 -4.47 10.05
C LYS A 25 -18.31 -5.43 11.18
N ASN A 26 -18.36 -6.74 10.90
CA ASN A 26 -18.63 -7.76 11.91
C ASN A 26 -17.49 -7.92 12.92
N ALA A 27 -16.26 -7.59 12.54
CA ALA A 27 -15.11 -7.53 13.44
C ALA A 27 -15.06 -6.22 14.27
N GLY A 28 -16.01 -5.30 14.06
CA GLY A 28 -16.06 -4.01 14.74
C GLY A 28 -14.99 -3.02 14.26
N ILE A 29 -14.42 -3.24 13.07
CA ILE A 29 -13.39 -2.39 12.49
C ILE A 29 -14.07 -1.34 11.62
N GLN A 30 -13.90 -0.06 11.97
CA GLN A 30 -14.53 1.08 11.30
C GLN A 30 -13.50 1.96 10.58
N THR A 31 -12.26 2.00 11.06
CA THR A 31 -11.21 2.87 10.50
C THR A 31 -10.02 2.08 9.98
N ILE A 32 -9.28 2.67 9.03
CA ILE A 32 -8.02 2.08 8.55
C ILE A 32 -7.01 1.94 9.70
N GLY A 33 -6.99 2.89 10.65
CA GLY A 33 -6.16 2.81 11.85
C GLY A 33 -6.42 1.57 12.69
N GLU A 34 -7.67 1.17 12.87
CA GLU A 34 -8.01 -0.08 13.56
C GLU A 34 -7.63 -1.31 12.74
N LEU A 35 -7.79 -1.24 11.41
CA LEU A 35 -7.49 -2.32 10.48
C LEU A 35 -6.00 -2.68 10.47
N VAL A 36 -5.11 -1.69 10.33
CA VAL A 36 -3.66 -1.92 10.27
C VAL A 36 -3.09 -2.54 11.54
N GLN A 37 -3.77 -2.35 12.68
CA GLN A 37 -3.40 -2.93 13.96
C GLN A 37 -3.78 -4.41 14.11
N LYS A 38 -4.59 -4.95 13.21
CA LYS A 38 -4.93 -6.39 13.19
C LYS A 38 -3.89 -7.18 12.44
N THR A 39 -3.58 -8.36 12.95
CA THR A 39 -2.71 -9.34 12.28
C THR A 39 -3.50 -10.21 11.31
N GLU A 40 -2.84 -10.75 10.29
CA GLU A 40 -3.46 -11.70 9.36
C GLU A 40 -4.09 -12.91 10.08
N ALA A 41 -3.44 -13.38 11.14
CA ALA A 41 -3.94 -14.49 11.94
C ALA A 41 -5.25 -14.14 12.67
N GLU A 42 -5.39 -12.92 13.19
CA GLU A 42 -6.63 -12.46 13.81
C GLU A 42 -7.75 -12.31 12.78
N MET A 43 -7.42 -11.77 11.61
CA MET A 43 -8.37 -11.63 10.51
C MET A 43 -8.89 -13.01 10.08
N LEU A 44 -8.01 -13.99 9.90
CA LEU A 44 -8.38 -15.37 9.51
C LEU A 44 -9.16 -16.14 10.59
N LYS A 45 -9.08 -15.74 11.86
CA LYS A 45 -9.91 -16.31 12.94
C LYS A 45 -11.34 -15.77 12.93
N THR A 46 -11.59 -14.65 12.25
CA THR A 46 -12.91 -14.03 12.22
C THR A 46 -13.86 -14.90 11.41
N LYS A 47 -15.02 -15.22 11.98
CA LYS A 47 -16.04 -16.03 11.31
C LYS A 47 -16.43 -15.33 10.00
N ASN A 48 -16.47 -16.09 8.90
CA ASN A 48 -16.74 -15.61 7.54
C ASN A 48 -15.60 -14.84 6.85
N PHE A 49 -14.43 -14.71 7.47
CA PHE A 49 -13.24 -14.15 6.84
C PHE A 49 -12.49 -15.22 6.04
N GLY A 50 -12.14 -14.92 4.79
CA GLY A 50 -11.47 -15.87 3.88
C GLY A 50 -10.19 -15.31 3.27
N ARG A 51 -9.37 -16.19 2.68
CA ARG A 51 -8.10 -15.82 2.02
C ARG A 51 -8.27 -14.75 0.94
N LYS A 52 -9.39 -14.78 0.19
CA LYS A 52 -9.68 -13.78 -0.85
C LYS A 52 -9.84 -12.38 -0.27
N SER A 53 -10.72 -12.21 0.72
CA SER A 53 -10.92 -10.92 1.40
C SER A 53 -9.64 -10.44 2.11
N LEU A 54 -8.84 -11.37 2.64
CA LEU A 54 -7.52 -11.03 3.19
C LEU A 54 -6.62 -10.39 2.13
N ASN A 55 -6.55 -11.00 0.94
CA ASN A 55 -5.70 -10.50 -0.14
C ASN A 55 -6.16 -9.13 -0.65
N GLU A 56 -7.48 -8.95 -0.84
CA GLU A 56 -8.07 -7.65 -1.21
C GLU A 56 -7.66 -6.56 -0.21
N ILE A 57 -7.74 -6.84 1.10
CA ILE A 57 -7.33 -5.90 2.14
C ILE A 57 -5.82 -5.61 2.08
N LYS A 58 -4.97 -6.62 1.90
CA LYS A 58 -3.51 -6.44 1.80
C LYS A 58 -3.14 -5.58 0.60
N GLU A 59 -3.77 -5.79 -0.54
CA GLU A 59 -3.56 -4.98 -1.75
C GLU A 59 -3.97 -3.52 -1.54
N MET A 60 -5.13 -3.27 -0.92
CA MET A 60 -5.60 -1.91 -0.64
C MET A 60 -4.70 -1.18 0.37
N LEU A 61 -4.25 -1.88 1.42
CA LEU A 61 -3.30 -1.30 2.37
C LEU A 61 -1.94 -1.02 1.71
N ALA A 62 -1.46 -1.91 0.84
CA ALA A 62 -0.19 -1.73 0.13
C ALA A 62 -0.20 -0.50 -0.79
N GLN A 63 -1.33 -0.19 -1.44
CA GLN A 63 -1.49 1.04 -2.24
C GLN A 63 -1.33 2.32 -1.40
N MET A 64 -1.61 2.25 -0.09
CA MET A 64 -1.45 3.35 0.85
C MET A 64 -0.10 3.31 1.59
N GLY A 65 0.79 2.38 1.26
CA GLY A 65 2.04 2.15 2.00
C GLY A 65 1.83 1.58 3.41
N LEU A 66 0.68 0.97 3.67
CA LEU A 66 0.30 0.39 4.95
C LEU A 66 0.33 -1.14 4.88
N SER A 67 0.32 -1.79 6.04
CA SER A 67 0.27 -3.23 6.16
C SER A 67 -0.50 -3.67 7.42
N LEU A 68 -0.84 -4.95 7.49
CA LEU A 68 -1.43 -5.55 8.68
C LEU A 68 -0.35 -5.78 9.76
N GLY A 69 -0.76 -5.77 11.02
CA GLY A 69 0.11 -5.97 12.18
C GLY A 69 0.99 -4.76 12.54
N MET A 70 0.70 -3.58 12.00
CA MET A 70 1.35 -2.33 12.39
C MET A 70 0.87 -1.90 13.79
N ARG A 71 1.63 -1.02 14.45
CA ARG A 71 1.24 -0.37 15.70
C ARG A 71 1.29 1.14 15.51
N ILE A 72 0.45 1.88 16.21
CA ILE A 72 0.49 3.35 16.17
C ILE A 72 1.36 3.83 17.33
N ASP A 73 2.37 4.64 17.02
CA ASP A 73 3.26 5.22 18.04
C ASP A 73 2.60 6.41 18.77
N GLU A 74 3.26 6.91 19.83
CA GLU A 74 2.79 8.08 20.59
C GLU A 74 2.72 9.36 19.73
N SER A 75 3.43 9.37 18.60
CA SER A 75 3.44 10.46 17.61
C SER A 75 2.32 10.32 16.57
N GLY A 76 1.54 9.24 16.60
CA GLY A 76 0.44 8.98 15.67
C GLY A 76 0.89 8.47 14.30
N ASN A 77 2.09 7.90 14.18
CA ASN A 77 2.59 7.26 12.96
C ASN A 77 2.39 5.74 13.02
N PRO A 78 2.06 5.10 11.88
CA PRO A 78 2.03 3.65 11.79
C PRO A 78 3.47 3.13 11.69
N VAL A 79 3.91 2.37 12.69
CA VAL A 79 5.22 1.71 12.71
C VAL A 79 5.05 0.19 12.63
N PRO A 80 5.97 -0.56 12.00
CA PRO A 80 5.88 -2.02 11.94
C PRO A 80 5.75 -2.61 13.35
N GLY A 81 4.75 -3.46 13.59
CA GLY A 81 4.64 -4.18 14.86
C GLY A 81 5.72 -5.24 15.00
N PRO A 82 5.90 -5.84 16.20
CA PRO A 82 6.86 -6.93 16.41
C PRO A 82 6.59 -8.15 15.51
N THR A 83 5.36 -8.27 14.99
CA THR A 83 4.94 -9.31 14.04
C THR A 83 5.08 -8.91 12.56
N SER A 84 5.32 -7.63 12.25
CA SER A 84 5.49 -7.13 10.87
C SER A 84 6.98 -7.06 10.53
N ILE A 85 7.61 -8.22 10.33
CA ILE A 85 8.96 -8.26 9.76
C ILE A 85 8.82 -7.93 8.27
N LEU A 86 9.01 -6.66 7.90
CA LEU A 86 9.18 -6.30 6.50
C LEU A 86 10.54 -6.87 6.03
N PRO A 87 10.62 -7.50 4.85
CA PRO A 87 11.91 -7.91 4.31
C PRO A 87 12.82 -6.69 4.19
N ALA A 88 14.10 -6.82 4.54
CA ALA A 88 15.05 -5.71 4.55
C ALA A 88 15.09 -4.91 3.22
N ALA A 89 14.79 -5.58 2.09
CA ALA A 89 14.69 -4.97 0.76
C ALA A 89 13.62 -3.86 0.64
N VAL A 90 12.55 -3.89 1.44
CA VAL A 90 11.49 -2.86 1.41
C VAL A 90 11.85 -1.63 2.27
N LEU A 91 12.77 -1.80 3.23
CA LEU A 91 13.21 -0.69 4.08
C LEU A 91 14.12 0.28 3.31
N SER A 92 14.89 -0.22 2.33
CA SER A 92 15.79 0.58 1.49
C SER A 92 15.07 1.53 0.52
N SER A 93 13.79 1.32 0.21
CA SER A 93 13.04 2.11 -0.79
C SER A 93 12.14 3.21 -0.19
N ILE A 94 11.95 3.24 1.13
CA ILE A 94 11.13 4.25 1.82
C ILE A 94 11.94 5.50 2.23
N GLY A 95 13.26 5.48 2.04
CA GLY A 95 14.17 6.59 2.36
C GLY A 95 14.86 7.18 1.14
N HIS A 96 14.12 7.76 0.19
CA HIS A 96 14.67 8.73 -0.78
C HIS A 96 13.61 9.77 -1.11
N ARG A 97 13.53 10.77 -0.24
CA ARG A 97 13.05 12.11 -0.58
C ARG A 97 14.24 13.02 -0.27
N GLU A 98 15.29 12.86 -1.07
CA GLU A 98 16.40 13.82 -1.19
C GLU A 98 15.86 14.87 -2.17
N GLU A 99 15.35 15.98 -1.63
CA GLU A 99 16.04 17.27 -1.61
C GLU A 99 16.27 17.77 -3.04
N ASP A 100 15.38 18.70 -3.44
CA ASP A 100 15.61 19.68 -4.48
C ASP A 100 17.02 20.28 -4.31
N ASP A 101 17.95 19.99 -5.22
CA ASP A 101 19.11 20.83 -5.47
C ASP A 101 19.44 20.77 -6.95
N ASP A 102 19.50 21.95 -7.54
CA ASP A 102 19.68 22.28 -8.94
C ASP A 102 21.01 21.74 -9.52
N GLU A 103 20.98 21.17 -10.73
CA GLU A 103 22.11 21.34 -11.66
C GLU A 103 21.62 21.22 -13.11
N ASP A 104 21.57 22.38 -13.75
CA ASP A 104 21.38 22.58 -15.19
C ASP A 104 22.58 22.03 -16.01
N ASP A 105 22.32 21.84 -17.30
CA ASP A 105 23.26 21.77 -18.43
C ASP A 105 23.98 20.42 -18.72
N GLU A 106 23.56 19.73 -19.79
CA GLU A 106 24.33 19.69 -21.05
C GLU A 106 23.55 18.99 -22.19
N ASP A 107 23.42 19.72 -23.29
CA ASP A 107 22.85 19.33 -24.58
C ASP A 107 23.51 18.08 -25.20
N PHE A 108 22.70 17.18 -25.77
CA PHE A 108 23.14 16.36 -26.90
C PHE A 108 22.02 16.17 -27.92
N ASP A 109 21.94 17.14 -28.83
CA ASP A 109 21.15 17.09 -30.06
C ASP A 109 21.78 16.10 -31.06
N ALA A 110 21.00 15.13 -31.56
CA ALA A 110 21.29 14.40 -32.80
C ALA A 110 20.06 13.64 -33.35
N GLU A 111 19.13 14.40 -33.93
CA GLU A 111 18.55 14.19 -35.28
C GLU A 111 18.20 12.76 -35.79
N LEU A 112 16.89 12.47 -35.80
CA LEU A 112 16.05 12.02 -36.92
C LEU A 112 16.66 11.17 -38.08
N LEU A 113 16.18 9.93 -38.26
CA LEU A 113 15.48 9.48 -39.48
C LEU A 113 14.95 8.03 -39.32
N ALA A 114 13.65 7.84 -39.54
CA ALA A 114 13.11 6.53 -39.92
C ALA A 114 13.63 6.12 -41.31
N PRO A 115 13.58 4.83 -41.65
CA PRO A 115 12.60 4.48 -42.68
C PRO A 115 11.81 3.20 -42.38
N HIS A 116 10.58 3.24 -42.89
CA HIS A 116 9.71 2.10 -43.16
C HIS A 116 10.41 1.09 -44.08
N GLU A 117 10.14 -0.20 -43.88
CA GLU A 117 9.94 -1.10 -45.02
C GLU A 117 9.00 -2.25 -44.67
N GLU A 118 7.90 -2.31 -45.41
CA GLU A 118 7.05 -3.48 -45.60
C GLU A 118 7.88 -4.65 -46.13
N THR A 119 7.58 -5.86 -45.68
CA THR A 119 7.63 -7.02 -46.57
C THR A 119 6.46 -7.96 -46.27
N GLU A 120 5.59 -8.06 -47.27
CA GLU A 120 4.62 -9.13 -47.45
C GLU A 120 5.31 -10.50 -47.64
N ASN A 121 4.49 -11.54 -47.50
CA ASN A 121 4.59 -12.91 -48.02
C ASN A 121 5.31 -13.96 -47.15
N PHE A 122 4.54 -14.92 -46.64
CA PHE A 122 4.14 -16.11 -47.42
C PHE A 122 2.82 -16.69 -46.91
#